data_AF-A0AA88UFZ6-F1
#
_entry.id   AF-A0AA88UFZ6-F1
#
_cell.length_a   1.000
_cell.length_b   1.000
_cell.length_c   1.000
_cell.angle_alpha   90.00
_cell.angle_beta   90.00
_cell.angle_gamma   90.00
#
_symmetry.space_group_name_H-M   'P 1'
#
loop_
_entity.id
_entity.type
_entity.pdbx_description
1 polymer ?
#
loop_
_entity_poly.entity_id
_entity_poly.type
_entity_poly.pdbx_seq_one_letter_code
_entity_poly.pdbx_strand_id
1 'polypeptide(L)'
;MESGIYMSSFAAAIFIGALVTVGLLVITLIIALTVMLQSCQSKSAGVVEMQKFGDDYNFCKIYAMHAELNSLSADSVPAFCNDVAVRYIEKGLYMKDLNITVSMAEHYFGNVKPLDDGLDVVLMDVDDFSSDSCDNIALLLRLDSEMQLSTREYLSRRRIAIQEEGFRIASVIGSQMEALTGPSLGKRIFKLPNPIYYDVEYHNESTEYHNESTYILQKNTESKEYHHDI
;
A
#
# COMPACT_ATOMS: atom_id res chain seq x y z
N MET A 1 43.46 72.86 -2.85
CA MET A 1 42.18 73.45 -2.44
C MET A 1 41.25 72.29 -2.14
N GLU A 2 41.09 71.93 -0.87
CA GLU A 2 40.08 70.94 -0.47
C GLU A 2 38.76 71.68 -0.24
N SER A 3 37.76 71.36 -1.05
CA SER A 3 36.42 71.95 -0.95
C SER A 3 35.67 71.27 0.19
N GLY A 4 35.78 71.80 1.40
CA GLY A 4 35.00 71.35 2.56
C GLY A 4 33.58 71.92 2.53
N ILE A 5 32.56 71.07 2.65
CA ILE A 5 31.17 71.50 2.83
C ILE A 5 30.98 71.83 4.31
N TYR A 6 30.88 73.12 4.63
CA TYR A 6 30.57 73.57 5.99
C TYR A 6 29.06 73.60 6.19
N MET A 7 28.55 72.67 6.99
CA MET A 7 27.13 72.60 7.35
C MET A 7 26.93 73.15 8.76
N SER A 8 25.91 73.99 8.95
CA SER A 8 25.55 74.49 10.29
C SER A 8 25.16 73.34 11.21
N SER A 9 25.53 73.44 12.48
CA SER A 9 25.20 72.45 13.52
C SER A 9 23.70 72.11 13.57
N PHE A 10 22.84 73.09 13.26
CA PHE A 10 21.40 72.90 13.23
C PHE A 10 20.95 72.02 12.05
N ALA A 11 21.53 72.24 10.86
CA ALA A 11 21.22 71.44 9.66
C ALA A 11 21.72 69.99 9.80
N ALA A 12 22.89 69.79 10.42
CA ALA A 12 23.40 68.46 10.73
C ALA A 12 22.46 67.68 11.69
N ALA A 13 21.92 68.34 12.72
CA ALA A 13 20.99 67.71 13.66
C ALA A 13 19.68 67.28 12.98
N ILE A 14 19.12 68.10 12.07
CA ILE A 14 17.92 67.75 11.31
C ILE A 14 18.18 66.53 10.42
N PHE A 15 19.32 66.50 9.72
CA PHE A 15 19.65 65.39 8.83
C PHE A 15 19.81 64.07 9.59
N ILE A 16 20.52 64.09 10.73
CA ILE A 16 20.67 62.91 11.59
C ILE A 16 19.31 62.46 12.16
N GLY A 17 18.48 63.41 12.63
CA GLY A 17 17.14 63.10 13.10
C GLY A 17 16.28 62.44 12.03
N ALA A 18 16.30 62.98 10.80
CA ALA A 18 15.58 62.41 9.67
C ALA A 18 16.07 60.98 9.36
N LEU A 19 17.38 60.74 9.30
CA LEU A 19 17.94 59.40 9.06
C LEU A 19 17.54 58.39 10.14
N VAL A 20 17.56 58.79 11.42
CA VAL A 20 17.14 57.92 12.53
C VAL A 20 15.65 57.58 12.40
N THR A 21 14.79 58.55 12.10
CA THR A 21 13.35 58.28 11.94
C THR A 21 13.04 57.38 10.75
N VAL A 22 13.70 57.59 9.61
CA VAL A 22 13.56 56.70 8.44
C VAL A 22 14.10 55.32 8.76
N GLY A 23 15.23 55.22 9.45
CA GLY A 23 15.81 53.94 9.90
C GLY A 23 14.85 53.17 10.80
N LEU A 24 14.24 53.82 11.80
CA LEU A 24 13.24 53.22 12.68
C LEU A 24 12.00 52.76 11.89
N LEU A 25 11.52 53.57 10.95
CA LEU A 25 10.39 53.19 10.09
C LEU A 25 10.71 51.95 9.23
N VAL A 26 11.87 51.90 8.60
CA VAL A 26 12.27 50.74 7.78
C VAL A 26 12.45 49.49 8.65
N ILE A 27 13.07 49.60 9.82
CA ILE A 27 13.22 48.47 10.75
C ILE A 27 11.86 47.93 11.19
N THR A 28 10.92 48.81 11.58
CA THR A 28 9.57 48.38 11.98
C THR A 28 8.82 47.69 10.84
N LEU A 29 8.98 48.17 9.61
CA LEU A 29 8.39 47.57 8.42
C LEU A 29 8.99 46.18 8.12
N ILE A 30 10.31 46.03 8.26
CA ILE A 30 11.00 44.73 8.11
C ILE A 30 10.52 43.75 9.20
N ILE A 31 10.40 44.18 10.45
CA ILE A 31 9.91 43.32 11.54
C ILE A 31 8.44 42.90 11.26
N ALA A 32 7.58 43.83 10.87
CA ALA A 32 6.19 43.51 10.55
C ALA A 32 6.10 42.52 9.36
N LEU A 33 6.91 42.71 8.32
CA LEU A 33 6.94 41.85 7.15
C LEU A 33 7.46 40.44 7.48
N THR A 34 8.53 40.34 8.28
CA THR A 34 9.09 39.04 8.69
C THR A 34 8.09 38.24 9.54
N VAL A 35 7.38 38.89 10.47
CA VAL A 35 6.33 38.23 11.27
C VAL A 35 5.15 37.78 10.40
N MET A 36 4.71 38.61 9.44
CA MET A 36 3.67 38.25 8.48
C MET A 36 4.08 37.05 7.62
N LEU A 37 5.31 37.05 7.10
CA LEU A 37 5.86 35.95 6.29
C LEU A 37 5.98 34.66 7.10
N GLN A 38 6.48 34.73 8.33
CA GLN A 38 6.60 33.56 9.21
C GLN A 38 5.23 32.96 9.56
N SER A 39 4.22 33.81 9.80
CA SER A 39 2.84 33.37 10.05
C SER A 39 2.25 32.67 8.81
N CYS A 40 2.44 33.23 7.61
CA CYS A 40 2.01 32.60 6.36
C CYS A 40 2.72 31.25 6.13
N GLN A 41 4.04 31.20 6.32
CA GLN A 41 4.84 29.98 6.14
C GLN A 41 4.41 28.87 7.10
N SER A 42 4.12 29.21 8.37
CA SER A 42 3.65 28.23 9.36
C SER A 42 2.28 27.64 9.01
N LYS A 43 1.38 28.43 8.41
CA LYS A 43 0.05 27.98 8.00
C LYS A 43 0.09 27.14 6.72
N SER A 44 1.02 27.42 5.81
CA SER A 44 1.14 26.68 4.54
C SER A 44 2.00 25.43 4.65
N ALA A 45 2.89 25.32 5.65
CA ALA A 45 3.75 24.15 5.85
C ALA A 45 2.97 22.83 5.87
N GLY A 46 1.86 22.76 6.62
CA GLY A 46 1.02 21.56 6.68
C GLY A 46 0.33 21.21 5.35
N VAL A 47 -0.04 22.21 4.54
CA VAL A 47 -0.64 21.97 3.20
C VAL A 47 0.41 21.42 2.23
N VAL A 48 1.64 21.94 2.29
CA VAL A 48 2.75 21.47 1.45
C VAL A 48 3.17 20.05 1.83
N GLU A 49 3.20 19.70 3.12
CA GLU A 49 3.48 18.32 3.56
C GLU A 49 2.38 17.33 3.15
N MET A 50 1.10 17.73 3.26
CA MET A 50 -0.01 16.90 2.79
C MET A 50 0.04 16.67 1.27
N GLN A 51 0.40 17.71 0.51
CA GLN A 51 0.56 17.60 -0.94
C GLN A 51 1.73 16.68 -1.30
N LYS A 52 2.88 16.86 -0.62
CA LYS A 52 4.05 15.99 -0.81
C LYS A 52 3.72 14.53 -0.51
N PHE A 53 2.99 14.25 0.57
CA PHE A 53 2.53 12.88 0.85
C PHE A 53 1.60 12.35 -0.23
N GLY A 54 0.66 13.17 -0.72
CA GLY A 54 -0.21 12.77 -1.82
C GLY A 54 0.57 12.41 -3.08
N ASP A 55 1.58 13.21 -3.42
CA ASP A 55 2.45 12.98 -4.58
C ASP A 55 3.30 11.71 -4.40
N ASP A 56 3.94 11.54 -3.25
CA ASP A 56 4.73 10.34 -2.90
C ASP A 56 3.85 9.08 -2.90
N TYR A 57 2.64 9.15 -2.32
CA TYR A 57 1.67 8.06 -2.30
C TYR A 57 1.25 7.64 -3.72
N ASN A 58 0.89 8.60 -4.56
CA ASN A 58 0.48 8.32 -5.94
C ASN A 58 1.64 7.72 -6.75
N PHE A 59 2.86 8.27 -6.59
CA PHE A 59 4.05 7.75 -7.23
C PHE A 59 4.31 6.29 -6.82
N CYS A 60 4.38 6.02 -5.52
CA CYS A 60 4.66 4.68 -5.00
C CYS A 60 3.58 3.66 -5.38
N LYS A 61 2.30 4.08 -5.41
CA LYS A 61 1.20 3.23 -5.83
C LYS A 61 1.27 2.85 -7.31
N ILE A 62 1.56 3.81 -8.19
CA ILE A 62 1.68 3.55 -9.64
C ILE A 62 2.92 2.68 -9.91
N TYR A 63 4.02 2.93 -9.19
CA TYR A 63 5.24 2.15 -9.32
C TYR A 63 5.04 0.70 -8.89
N ALA A 64 4.46 0.47 -7.69
CA ALA A 64 4.16 -0.87 -7.20
C ALA A 64 3.25 -1.64 -8.17
N MET A 65 2.25 -0.97 -8.75
CA MET A 65 1.40 -1.58 -9.78
C MET A 65 2.20 -2.00 -11.03
N HIS A 66 3.14 -1.17 -11.50
CA HIS A 66 3.99 -1.55 -12.63
C HIS A 66 4.91 -2.72 -12.29
N ALA A 67 5.45 -2.72 -11.07
CA ALA A 67 6.29 -3.80 -10.60
C ALA A 67 5.51 -5.14 -10.55
N GLU A 68 4.31 -5.14 -9.97
CA GLU A 68 3.42 -6.32 -9.93
C GLU A 68 3.09 -6.84 -11.33
N LEU A 69 2.72 -5.95 -12.27
CA LEU A 69 2.36 -6.36 -13.63
C LEU A 69 3.53 -6.95 -14.43
N ASN A 70 4.77 -6.63 -14.05
CA ASN A 70 5.98 -7.10 -14.71
C ASN A 70 6.73 -8.16 -13.88
N SER A 71 6.12 -8.67 -12.80
CA SER A 71 6.73 -9.66 -11.91
C SER A 71 8.12 -9.24 -11.43
N LEU A 72 8.28 -7.96 -11.08
CA LEU A 72 9.52 -7.45 -10.49
C LEU A 72 9.57 -7.81 -8.99
N SER A 73 10.75 -7.78 -8.38
CA SER A 73 10.89 -7.97 -6.93
C SER A 73 10.54 -6.70 -6.15
N ALA A 74 10.23 -6.82 -4.86
CA ALA A 74 10.04 -5.68 -3.97
C ALA A 74 11.25 -4.72 -3.95
N ASP A 75 12.47 -5.24 -4.12
CA ASP A 75 13.72 -4.46 -4.24
C ASP A 75 13.72 -3.47 -5.41
N SER A 76 12.84 -3.66 -6.39
CA SER A 76 12.70 -2.72 -7.51
C SER A 76 12.04 -1.41 -7.08
N VAL A 77 11.29 -1.41 -5.98
CA VAL A 77 10.57 -0.22 -5.50
C VAL A 77 11.51 0.71 -4.76
N PRO A 78 11.47 2.04 -5.02
CA PRO A 78 12.31 2.98 -4.30
C PRO A 78 12.10 2.93 -2.78
N ALA A 79 13.21 2.92 -2.02
CA ALA A 79 13.18 2.74 -0.57
C ALA A 79 12.33 3.78 0.20
N PHE A 80 12.15 5.00 -0.34
CA PHE A 80 11.29 6.01 0.29
C PHE A 80 9.82 5.60 0.33
N CYS A 81 9.40 4.67 -0.52
CA CYS A 81 8.05 4.15 -0.51
C CYS A 81 7.76 3.25 0.69
N ASN A 82 8.78 2.79 1.43
CA ASN A 82 8.58 2.05 2.67
C ASN A 82 7.81 2.87 3.71
N ASP A 83 8.13 4.16 3.84
CA ASP A 83 7.40 5.06 4.74
C ASP A 83 5.95 5.32 4.26
N VAL A 84 5.73 5.36 2.95
CA VAL A 84 4.38 5.45 2.37
C VAL A 84 3.57 4.21 2.70
N ALA A 85 4.19 3.03 2.66
CA ALA A 85 3.58 1.74 2.98
C ALA A 85 3.16 1.62 4.43
N VAL A 86 4.09 1.97 5.34
CA VAL A 86 3.81 1.98 6.78
C VAL A 86 2.62 2.88 7.06
N ARG A 87 2.58 4.09 6.47
CA ARG A 87 1.44 4.99 6.61
C ARG A 87 0.16 4.45 5.98
N TYR A 88 0.24 3.74 4.85
CA TYR A 88 -0.92 3.08 4.22
C TYR A 88 -1.55 2.03 5.15
N ILE A 89 -0.73 1.29 5.90
CA ILE A 89 -1.18 0.32 6.90
C ILE A 89 -1.69 1.03 8.16
N GLU A 90 -0.88 1.89 8.77
CA GLU A 90 -1.19 2.57 10.04
C GLU A 90 -2.43 3.46 9.97
N LYS A 91 -2.69 4.09 8.82
CA LYS A 91 -3.90 4.91 8.60
C LYS A 91 -5.14 4.07 8.32
N GLY A 92 -5.02 2.74 8.30
CA GLY A 92 -6.14 1.81 8.06
C GLY A 92 -6.61 1.78 6.60
N LEU A 93 -5.87 2.38 5.67
CA LEU A 93 -6.21 2.35 4.25
C LEU A 93 -6.09 0.93 3.68
N TYR A 94 -5.07 0.17 4.12
CA TYR A 94 -4.93 -1.25 3.81
C TYR A 94 -6.20 -2.04 4.18
N MET A 95 -6.65 -1.94 5.44
CA MET A 95 -7.84 -2.66 5.90
C MET A 95 -9.11 -2.24 5.17
N LYS A 96 -9.21 -0.96 4.79
CA LYS A 96 -10.32 -0.46 3.99
C LYS A 96 -10.34 -1.10 2.59
N ASP A 97 -9.20 -1.10 1.90
CA ASP A 97 -9.08 -1.69 0.56
C ASP A 97 -9.31 -3.20 0.61
N LEU A 98 -8.79 -3.88 1.64
CA LEU A 98 -8.99 -5.31 1.88
C LEU A 98 -10.48 -5.62 2.08
N ASN A 99 -11.17 -4.89 2.96
CA ASN A 99 -12.60 -5.09 3.21
C ASN A 99 -13.45 -4.89 1.94
N ILE A 100 -13.08 -3.94 1.08
CA ILE A 100 -13.76 -3.74 -0.21
C ILE A 100 -13.59 -4.98 -1.09
N THR A 101 -12.35 -5.47 -1.25
CA THR A 101 -12.09 -6.66 -2.08
C THR A 101 -12.77 -7.92 -1.51
N VAL A 102 -12.73 -8.12 -0.19
CA VAL A 102 -13.41 -9.23 0.48
C VAL A 102 -14.93 -9.14 0.25
N SER A 103 -15.53 -7.96 0.44
CA SER A 103 -16.96 -7.76 0.19
C SER A 103 -17.35 -8.06 -1.26
N MET A 104 -16.50 -7.69 -2.23
CA MET A 104 -16.71 -8.03 -3.64
C MET A 104 -16.67 -9.55 -3.88
N ALA A 105 -15.76 -10.26 -3.21
CA ALA A 105 -15.64 -11.71 -3.27
C ALA A 105 -16.87 -12.40 -2.64
N GLU A 106 -17.23 -12.01 -1.42
CA GLU A 106 -18.41 -12.51 -0.70
C GLU A 106 -19.68 -12.33 -1.52
N HIS A 107 -19.89 -11.13 -2.08
CA HIS A 107 -21.05 -10.85 -2.92
C HIS A 107 -21.08 -11.73 -4.18
N TYR A 108 -19.92 -12.00 -4.80
CA TYR A 108 -19.83 -12.91 -5.93
C TYR A 108 -20.18 -14.36 -5.53
N PHE A 109 -19.56 -14.89 -4.48
CA PHE A 109 -19.78 -16.27 -4.04
C PHE A 109 -21.15 -16.53 -3.39
N GLY A 110 -21.81 -15.48 -2.90
CA GLY A 110 -23.21 -15.53 -2.48
C GLY A 110 -24.18 -15.73 -3.64
N ASN A 111 -23.80 -15.28 -4.84
CA ASN A 111 -24.65 -15.33 -6.05
C ASN A 111 -24.29 -16.48 -7.00
N VAL A 112 -23.12 -17.08 -6.87
CA VAL A 112 -22.70 -18.23 -7.68
C VAL A 112 -23.17 -19.53 -7.03
N LYS A 113 -23.83 -20.38 -7.84
CA LYS A 113 -24.20 -21.73 -7.46
C LYS A 113 -23.18 -22.71 -8.04
N PRO A 114 -22.41 -23.45 -7.22
CA PRO A 114 -21.58 -24.55 -7.70
C PRO A 114 -22.46 -25.70 -8.22
N LEU A 115 -21.86 -26.63 -8.96
CA LEU A 115 -22.53 -27.90 -9.24
C LEU A 115 -22.59 -28.74 -7.97
N ASP A 116 -23.62 -29.56 -7.86
CA ASP A 116 -23.88 -30.42 -6.70
C ASP A 116 -23.07 -31.74 -6.73
N ASP A 117 -21.88 -31.70 -7.32
CA ASP A 117 -20.94 -32.82 -7.39
C ASP A 117 -19.73 -32.64 -6.46
N GLY A 118 -19.65 -31.50 -5.78
CA GLY A 118 -18.57 -31.17 -4.85
C GLY A 118 -17.21 -30.88 -5.52
N LEU A 119 -17.16 -30.74 -6.84
CA LEU A 119 -15.88 -30.59 -7.57
C LEU A 119 -15.47 -29.13 -7.80
N ASP A 120 -16.28 -28.14 -7.43
CA ASP A 120 -15.92 -26.72 -7.57
C ASP A 120 -15.05 -26.23 -6.40
N VAL A 121 -13.89 -25.68 -6.73
CA VAL A 121 -12.89 -25.21 -5.75
C VAL A 121 -12.50 -23.75 -5.99
N VAL A 122 -12.21 -23.03 -4.89
CA VAL A 122 -11.60 -21.69 -4.93
C VAL A 122 -10.16 -21.84 -4.46
N LEU A 123 -9.22 -21.32 -5.24
CA LEU A 123 -7.82 -21.31 -4.86
C LEU A 123 -7.49 -19.98 -4.21
N MET A 124 -6.81 -20.02 -3.07
CA MET A 124 -6.39 -18.83 -2.34
C MET A 124 -4.88 -18.88 -2.11
N ASP A 125 -4.20 -17.82 -2.52
CA ASP A 125 -2.78 -17.57 -2.25
C ASP A 125 -2.65 -16.85 -0.90
N VAL A 126 -1.83 -17.39 0.00
CA VAL A 126 -1.86 -17.07 1.45
C VAL A 126 -0.44 -16.95 2.01
N ASP A 127 0.49 -16.42 1.23
CA ASP A 127 1.80 -16.07 1.77
C ASP A 127 1.70 -14.97 2.87
N ASP A 128 0.52 -14.33 3.02
CA ASP A 128 0.27 -13.18 3.90
C ASP A 128 -0.70 -13.45 5.08
N PHE A 129 -1.28 -14.66 5.22
CA PHE A 129 -2.17 -14.94 6.37
C PHE A 129 -1.53 -15.92 7.35
N SER A 130 -1.56 -15.55 8.63
CA SER A 130 -1.21 -16.44 9.73
C SER A 130 -2.15 -17.66 9.73
N SER A 131 -1.57 -18.86 9.79
CA SER A 131 -2.22 -20.19 9.72
C SER A 131 -3.31 -20.47 10.76
N ASP A 132 -3.51 -19.58 11.74
CA ASP A 132 -4.31 -19.85 12.94
C ASP A 132 -5.84 -19.78 12.76
N SER A 133 -6.36 -19.40 11.58
CA SER A 133 -7.80 -19.17 11.38
C SER A 133 -8.54 -20.18 10.49
N CYS A 134 -7.96 -21.35 10.19
CA CYS A 134 -8.41 -22.16 9.05
C CYS A 134 -8.68 -23.65 9.38
N ASP A 135 -9.79 -23.94 10.07
CA ASP A 135 -10.15 -25.32 10.49
C ASP A 135 -10.68 -26.24 9.37
N ASN A 136 -10.90 -25.74 8.14
CA ASN A 136 -11.46 -26.54 7.01
C ASN A 136 -10.76 -26.30 5.67
N ILE A 137 -9.49 -25.89 5.68
CA ILE A 137 -8.77 -25.56 4.45
C ILE A 137 -7.72 -26.62 4.13
N ALA A 138 -7.79 -27.18 2.92
CA ALA A 138 -6.75 -28.07 2.44
C ALA A 138 -5.52 -27.23 2.06
N LEU A 139 -4.50 -27.29 2.92
CA LEU A 139 -3.20 -26.65 2.73
C LEU A 139 -2.40 -27.44 1.68
N LEU A 140 -1.88 -26.72 0.70
CA LEU A 140 -1.06 -27.28 -0.35
C LEU A 140 0.30 -26.58 -0.33
N LEU A 141 1.24 -27.25 0.32
CA LEU A 141 2.62 -26.77 0.46
C LEU A 141 3.45 -27.10 -0.77
N ARG A 142 4.32 -26.17 -1.14
CA ARG A 142 5.37 -26.36 -2.15
C ARG A 142 6.41 -27.37 -1.64
N LEU A 143 6.77 -28.35 -2.46
CA LEU A 143 7.80 -29.35 -2.13
C LEU A 143 9.20 -28.84 -2.47
N ASP A 144 10.23 -29.30 -1.74
CA ASP A 144 11.63 -28.86 -1.93
C ASP A 144 12.16 -29.08 -3.36
N SER A 145 11.73 -30.14 -4.03
CA SER A 145 12.09 -30.44 -5.42
C SER A 145 11.52 -29.44 -6.43
N GLU A 146 10.50 -28.68 -6.03
CA GLU A 146 9.81 -27.70 -6.87
C GLU A 146 10.33 -26.28 -6.63
N MET A 147 11.26 -26.06 -5.69
CA MET A 147 11.91 -24.76 -5.43
C MET A 147 12.71 -24.23 -6.64
N GLN A 148 13.06 -25.08 -7.60
CA GLN A 148 13.77 -24.64 -8.82
C GLN A 148 12.83 -24.00 -9.87
N LEU A 149 11.51 -24.10 -9.69
CA LEU A 149 10.53 -23.48 -10.58
C LEU A 149 10.34 -22.00 -10.22
N SER A 150 9.98 -21.18 -11.20
CA SER A 150 9.41 -19.86 -10.87
C SER A 150 8.05 -20.04 -10.18
N THR A 151 7.70 -19.14 -9.26
CA THR A 151 6.40 -19.11 -8.55
C THR A 151 5.23 -19.24 -9.53
N ARG A 152 5.26 -18.46 -10.62
CA ARG A 152 4.23 -18.50 -11.68
C ARG A 152 4.11 -19.89 -12.32
N GLU A 153 5.23 -20.55 -12.59
CA GLU A 153 5.23 -21.87 -13.20
C GLU A 153 4.74 -22.95 -12.22
N TYR A 154 5.17 -22.88 -10.96
CA TYR A 154 4.69 -23.73 -9.89
C TYR A 154 3.16 -23.63 -9.75
N LEU A 155 2.63 -22.42 -9.57
CA LEU A 155 1.20 -22.18 -9.43
C LEU A 155 0.43 -22.63 -10.67
N SER A 156 0.94 -22.37 -11.87
CA SER A 156 0.31 -22.84 -13.11
C SER A 156 0.24 -24.36 -13.19
N ARG A 157 1.33 -25.08 -12.85
CA ARG A 157 1.34 -26.55 -12.84
C ARG A 157 0.38 -27.09 -11.81
N ARG A 158 0.29 -26.46 -10.63
CA ARG A 158 -0.61 -26.93 -9.58
C ARG A 158 -2.07 -26.80 -9.96
N ARG A 159 -2.44 -25.70 -10.64
CA ARG A 159 -3.80 -25.53 -11.16
C ARG A 159 -4.17 -26.57 -12.21
N ILE A 160 -3.23 -26.93 -13.09
CA ILE A 160 -3.42 -27.99 -14.08
C ILE A 160 -3.63 -29.34 -13.38
N ALA A 161 -2.78 -29.68 -12.41
CA ALA A 161 -2.91 -30.93 -11.65
C ALA A 161 -4.26 -31.06 -10.94
N ILE A 162 -4.74 -29.98 -10.30
CA ILE A 162 -6.07 -29.94 -9.66
C ILE A 162 -7.19 -30.20 -10.67
N GLN A 163 -7.07 -29.68 -11.90
CA GLN A 163 -8.04 -29.97 -12.95
C GLN A 163 -7.94 -31.40 -13.49
N GLU A 164 -6.73 -31.95 -13.59
CA GLU A 164 -6.51 -33.35 -13.98
C GLU A 164 -7.06 -34.33 -12.95
N GLU A 165 -7.09 -33.95 -11.67
CA GLU A 165 -7.77 -34.67 -10.59
C GLU A 165 -9.31 -34.60 -10.67
N GLY A 166 -9.86 -33.81 -11.60
CA GLY A 166 -11.30 -33.69 -11.87
C GLY A 166 -11.97 -32.49 -11.20
N PHE A 167 -11.23 -31.68 -10.44
CA PHE A 167 -11.78 -30.46 -9.85
C PHE A 167 -11.95 -29.34 -10.89
N ARG A 168 -12.91 -28.45 -10.62
CA ARG A 168 -13.14 -27.23 -11.39
C ARG A 168 -12.76 -26.03 -10.56
N ILE A 169 -11.73 -25.33 -10.99
CA ILE A 169 -11.33 -24.07 -10.37
C ILE A 169 -12.38 -23.02 -10.73
N ALA A 170 -13.18 -22.61 -9.75
CA ALA A 170 -14.24 -21.64 -9.90
C ALA A 170 -13.71 -20.20 -9.87
N SER A 171 -12.69 -19.95 -9.04
CA SER A 171 -12.08 -18.64 -8.84
C SER A 171 -10.68 -18.78 -8.22
N VAL A 172 -9.84 -17.78 -8.43
CA VAL A 172 -8.56 -17.62 -7.73
C VAL A 172 -8.55 -16.29 -6.95
N ILE A 173 -8.08 -16.32 -5.73
CA ILE A 173 -7.88 -15.17 -4.84
C ILE A 173 -6.39 -15.12 -4.53
N GLY A 174 -5.76 -13.96 -4.64
CA GLY A 174 -4.35 -13.84 -4.27
C GLY A 174 -3.86 -12.41 -4.16
N SER A 175 -2.73 -12.24 -3.48
CA SER A 175 -2.12 -10.93 -3.26
C SER A 175 -1.06 -10.59 -4.32
N GLN A 176 -0.61 -11.54 -5.13
CA GLN A 176 0.40 -11.35 -6.17
C GLN A 176 -0.16 -11.63 -7.59
N MET A 177 0.45 -11.04 -8.63
CA MET A 177 0.02 -11.24 -10.03
C MET A 177 0.41 -12.59 -10.61
N GLU A 178 1.44 -13.21 -10.06
CA GLU A 178 1.92 -14.55 -10.38
C GLU A 178 0.82 -15.60 -10.12
N ALA A 179 0.05 -15.42 -9.05
CA ALA A 179 -1.09 -16.28 -8.71
C ALA A 179 -2.30 -16.06 -9.63
N LEU A 180 -2.47 -14.84 -10.16
CA LEU A 180 -3.66 -14.40 -10.89
C LEU A 180 -3.49 -14.37 -12.41
N THR A 181 -2.39 -14.93 -12.93
CA THR A 181 -2.10 -15.01 -14.36
C THR A 181 -1.85 -16.45 -14.81
N GLY A 182 -2.05 -16.70 -16.11
CA GLY A 182 -1.88 -18.03 -16.72
C GLY A 182 -3.19 -18.80 -16.87
N PRO A 183 -3.12 -20.12 -17.12
CA PRO A 183 -4.29 -20.94 -17.34
C PRO A 183 -5.05 -21.21 -16.03
N SER A 184 -6.31 -21.63 -16.18
CA SER A 184 -7.09 -22.26 -15.11
C SER A 184 -7.42 -21.37 -13.91
N LEU A 185 -7.77 -20.11 -14.18
CA LEU A 185 -8.09 -19.09 -13.14
C LEU A 185 -9.55 -19.07 -12.70
N GLY A 186 -10.41 -19.90 -13.32
CA GLY A 186 -11.85 -19.87 -13.11
C GLY A 186 -12.54 -18.68 -13.76
N LYS A 187 -13.78 -18.40 -13.33
CA LYS A 187 -14.65 -17.37 -13.92
C LYS A 187 -14.34 -15.96 -13.45
N ARG A 188 -13.76 -15.83 -12.25
CA ARG A 188 -13.40 -14.55 -11.65
C ARG A 188 -12.12 -14.68 -10.84
N ILE A 189 -11.36 -13.59 -10.79
CA ILE A 189 -10.16 -13.46 -9.98
C ILE A 189 -10.34 -12.33 -8.99
N PHE A 190 -9.75 -12.45 -7.81
CA PHE A 190 -9.75 -11.40 -6.79
C PHE A 190 -8.33 -11.08 -6.36
N LYS A 191 -7.88 -9.85 -6.64
CA LYS A 191 -6.58 -9.32 -6.22
C LYS A 191 -6.72 -8.67 -4.86
N LEU A 192 -6.10 -9.26 -3.85
CA LEU A 192 -5.96 -8.67 -2.53
C LEU A 192 -4.90 -7.55 -2.57
N PRO A 193 -5.06 -6.48 -1.78
CA PRO A 193 -3.98 -5.52 -1.58
C PRO A 193 -2.80 -6.24 -0.91
N ASN A 194 -1.58 -5.93 -1.34
CA ASN A 194 -0.36 -6.50 -0.78
C ASN A 194 0.56 -5.36 -0.29
N PRO A 195 0.87 -5.29 1.02
CA PRO A 195 1.81 -4.30 1.55
C PRO A 195 3.29 -4.72 1.43
N ILE A 196 3.60 -5.97 1.07
CA ILE A 196 4.95 -6.58 1.04
C ILE A 196 5.83 -6.05 -0.09
N TYR A 197 5.26 -5.29 -1.03
CA TYR A 197 6.06 -4.57 -2.03
C TYR A 197 6.96 -3.48 -1.45
N TYR A 198 6.86 -3.28 -0.15
CA TYR A 198 7.68 -2.39 0.62
C TYR A 198 8.39 -3.29 1.63
N ASP A 199 9.71 -3.27 1.60
CA ASP A 199 10.55 -4.00 2.56
C ASP A 199 10.38 -3.31 3.93
N VAL A 200 9.22 -3.56 4.55
CA VAL A 200 8.92 -3.13 5.91
C VAL A 200 9.57 -4.18 6.78
N GLU A 201 10.90 -4.11 6.91
CA GLU A 201 11.62 -4.81 7.96
C GLU A 201 10.94 -4.45 9.28
N TYR A 202 10.13 -5.37 9.79
CA TYR A 202 9.85 -5.43 11.22
C TYR A 202 11.20 -5.69 11.86
N HIS A 203 11.85 -4.65 12.38
CA HIS A 203 12.90 -4.81 13.37
C HIS A 203 12.29 -5.43 14.63
N ASN A 204 12.13 -6.74 14.62
CA ASN A 204 12.38 -7.65 15.72
C ASN A 204 12.28 -9.10 15.22
N GLU A 205 13.43 -9.76 15.25
CA GLU A 205 13.63 -11.22 15.37
C GLU A 205 13.13 -12.12 14.23
N SER A 206 14.07 -12.48 13.35
CA SER A 206 14.23 -13.79 12.71
C SER A 206 12.95 -14.55 12.30
N THR A 207 12.59 -14.45 11.02
CA THR A 207 11.71 -15.39 10.32
C THR A 207 12.27 -15.55 8.91
N GLU A 208 13.10 -16.56 8.66
CA GLU A 208 12.69 -17.87 8.12
C GLU A 208 11.96 -17.74 6.78
N TYR A 209 12.58 -18.31 5.73
CA TYR A 209 12.07 -18.37 4.37
C TYR A 209 10.60 -18.83 4.37
N HIS A 210 9.67 -17.95 4.02
CA HIS A 210 8.27 -18.34 3.86
C HIS A 210 8.13 -19.25 2.63
N ASN A 211 7.83 -20.52 2.88
CA ASN A 211 7.45 -21.47 1.85
C ASN A 211 6.12 -21.03 1.24
N GLU A 212 6.11 -20.79 -0.07
CA GLU A 212 4.89 -20.45 -0.83
C GLU A 212 3.78 -21.47 -0.56
N SER A 213 2.63 -20.99 -0.07
CA SER A 213 1.55 -21.83 0.44
C SER A 213 0.24 -21.51 -0.26
N THR A 214 -0.28 -22.46 -1.04
CA THR A 214 -1.60 -22.33 -1.69
C THR A 214 -2.65 -23.10 -0.90
N TYR A 215 -3.82 -22.49 -0.71
CA TYR A 215 -4.92 -23.07 0.05
C TYR A 215 -6.11 -23.34 -0.88
N ILE A 216 -6.73 -24.51 -0.74
CA ILE A 216 -7.95 -24.88 -1.47
C ILE A 216 -9.16 -24.72 -0.55
N LEU A 217 -10.07 -23.81 -0.93
CA LEU A 217 -11.36 -23.63 -0.30
C LEU A 217 -12.43 -24.40 -1.08
N GLN A 218 -13.07 -25.35 -0.42
CA GLN A 218 -14.21 -26.10 -0.96
C GLN A 218 -15.49 -25.65 -0.23
N LYS A 219 -16.48 -25.19 -0.99
CA LYS A 219 -17.80 -24.85 -0.42
C LYS A 219 -18.58 -26.15 -0.24
N ASN A 220 -18.60 -26.69 0.98
CA ASN A 220 -19.46 -27.84 1.30
C ASN A 220 -20.93 -27.47 1.09
N THR A 221 -21.65 -28.28 0.31
CA THR A 221 -23.07 -28.10 -0.04
C THR A 221 -24.07 -28.49 1.08
N GLU A 222 -23.66 -28.53 2.34
CA GLU A 222 -24.58 -28.82 3.45
C GLU A 222 -24.87 -27.59 4.31
N SER A 223 -25.86 -26.79 3.88
CA SER A 223 -26.69 -26.05 4.83
C SER A 223 -27.67 -27.04 5.47
N LYS A 224 -27.27 -27.73 6.54
CA LYS A 224 -28.23 -28.39 7.44
C LYS A 224 -28.73 -27.37 8.45
N GLU A 225 -29.93 -26.87 8.18
CA GLU A 225 -30.77 -26.15 9.12
C GLU A 225 -31.04 -27.08 10.31
N TYR A 226 -30.40 -26.83 11.46
CA TYR A 226 -30.75 -27.52 12.70
C TYR A 226 -32.03 -26.88 13.24
N HIS A 227 -33.16 -27.53 12.97
CA HIS A 227 -34.38 -27.33 13.72
C HIS A 227 -34.14 -27.68 15.19
N HIS A 228 -34.35 -26.70 16.07
CA HIS A 228 -34.40 -26.91 17.50
C HIS A 228 -35.78 -27.48 17.84
N ASP A 229 -35.88 -28.81 17.96
CA ASP A 229 -37.02 -29.43 18.63
C ASP A 229 -36.69 -29.55 20.12
N ILE A 230 -37.56 -28.98 20.95
CA ILE A 230 -37.62 -29.11 22.42
C ILE A 230 -38.55 -30.28 22.74
#